data_AF-A0A2D7TQ53-F1
#
_entry.id   AF-A0A2D7TQ53-F1
#
_cell.length_a   1.000
_cell.length_b   1.000
_cell.length_c   1.000
_cell.angle_alpha   90.00
_cell.angle_beta   90.00
_cell.angle_gamma   90.00
#
_symmetry.space_group_name_H-M   'P 1'
#
loop_
_entity.id
_entity.type
_entity.pdbx_description
1 polymer ?
#
loop_
_entity_poly.entity_id
_entity_poly.type
_entity_poly.pdbx_seq_one_letter_code
_entity_poly.pdbx_strand_id
1 'polypeptide(L)'
;MICEIGAFLHKGEGAKLVEHFREDPRVLGIYVEAGRTSDLFRFRDFGSASENDIVTLITKQHETDALFDEVCDVAGIDAPQRGIVF
;
A
#
# COMPACT_ATOMS: atom_id res chain seq x y z
N MET A 1 -14.94 -11.71 10.84
CA MET A 1 -14.47 -11.88 9.46
C MET A 1 -13.13 -11.18 9.32
N ILE A 2 -12.21 -11.73 8.53
CA ILE A 2 -10.94 -11.09 8.19
C ILE A 2 -11.15 -10.34 6.87
N CYS A 3 -10.56 -9.16 6.75
CA CYS A 3 -10.57 -8.34 5.55
C CYS A 3 -9.13 -8.05 5.12
N GLU A 4 -8.99 -7.75 3.84
CA GLU A 4 -7.74 -7.33 3.21
C GLU A 4 -7.89 -5.88 2.75
N ILE A 5 -6.85 -5.07 2.98
CA ILE A 5 -6.64 -3.78 2.35
C ILE A 5 -5.46 -3.96 1.40
N GLY A 6 -5.70 -3.76 0.11
CA GLY A 6 -4.70 -3.86 -0.94
C GLY A 6 -4.18 -2.48 -1.34
N ALA A 7 -2.90 -2.38 -1.69
CA ALA A 7 -2.37 -1.16 -2.28
C ALA A 7 -1.32 -1.41 -3.36
N PHE A 8 -1.35 -0.57 -4.39
CA PHE A 8 -0.27 -0.46 -5.38
C PHE A 8 0.38 0.90 -5.22
N LEU A 9 1.60 0.93 -4.70
CA LEU A 9 2.28 2.17 -4.32
C LEU A 9 3.59 2.33 -5.08
N HIS A 10 4.08 3.57 -5.18
CA HIS A 10 5.41 3.79 -5.73
C HIS A 10 6.44 3.00 -4.93
N LYS A 11 7.49 2.51 -5.59
CA LYS A 11 8.55 1.74 -4.96
C LYS A 11 9.09 2.43 -3.70
N GLY A 12 9.18 1.67 -2.61
CA GLY A 12 9.67 2.10 -1.30
C GLY A 12 8.60 2.63 -0.34
N GLU A 13 7.39 2.92 -0.81
CA GLU A 13 6.29 3.36 0.06
C GLU A 13 5.70 2.20 0.88
N GLY A 14 5.72 0.97 0.37
CA GLY A 14 5.24 -0.22 1.09
C GLY A 14 6.06 -0.51 2.35
N ALA A 15 7.38 -0.30 2.30
CA ALA A 15 8.25 -0.45 3.46
C ALA A 15 7.90 0.54 4.60
N LYS A 16 7.42 1.74 4.26
CA LYS A 16 6.98 2.73 5.27
C LYS A 16 5.73 2.25 5.99
N LEU A 17 4.78 1.65 5.27
CA LEU A 17 3.58 1.06 5.87
C LEU A 17 3.95 -0.10 6.80
N VAL A 18 4.88 -0.96 6.41
CA VAL A 18 5.36 -2.06 7.27
C VAL A 18 5.94 -1.52 8.57
N GLU A 19 6.82 -0.51 8.52
CA GLU A 19 7.40 0.07 9.72
C GLU A 19 6.35 0.79 10.59
N HIS A 20 5.39 1.51 9.97
CA HIS A 20 4.33 2.21 10.67
C HIS A 20 3.39 1.24 11.44
N PHE A 21 2.98 0.15 10.80
CA PHE A 21 2.02 -0.81 11.36
C PHE A 21 2.66 -1.98 12.12
N ARG A 22 3.99 -2.03 12.22
CA ARG A 22 4.74 -3.18 12.76
C ARG A 22 4.25 -3.66 14.14
N GLU A 23 3.85 -2.73 15.00
CA GLU A 23 3.42 -3.02 16.37
C GLU A 23 1.92 -2.75 16.60
N ASP A 24 1.16 -2.50 15.53
CA ASP A 24 -0.27 -2.21 15.64
C ASP A 24 -1.07 -3.50 15.87
N PRO A 25 -1.74 -3.66 17.03
CA PRO A 25 -2.51 -4.87 17.33
C PRO A 25 -3.76 -5.07 16.46
N ARG A 26 -4.18 -4.04 15.70
CA ARG A 26 -5.27 -4.12 14.73
C ARG A 26 -4.83 -4.84 13.45
N VAL A 27 -3.53 -4.90 13.17
CA VAL A 27 -2.96 -5.52 11.98
C VAL A 27 -2.58 -6.98 12.27
N LEU A 28 -3.21 -7.90 11.56
CA LEU A 28 -2.94 -9.34 11.67
C LEU A 28 -1.73 -9.77 10.84
N GLY A 29 -1.43 -9.00 9.79
CA GLY A 29 -0.26 -9.18 8.95
C GLY A 29 -0.17 -8.10 7.89
N ILE A 30 1.05 -7.72 7.51
CA ILE A 30 1.32 -6.81 6.41
C ILE A 30 2.46 -7.38 5.56
N TYR A 31 2.28 -7.38 4.25
CA TYR A 31 3.20 -7.97 3.29
C TYR A 31 3.45 -6.99 2.16
N VAL A 32 4.69 -6.99 1.64
CA VAL A 32 5.10 -6.15 0.52
C VAL A 32 5.78 -7.03 -0.51
N GLU A 33 5.27 -6.97 -1.73
CA GLU A 33 5.82 -7.62 -2.91
C GLU A 33 6.27 -6.58 -3.95
N ALA A 34 7.21 -6.96 -4.82
CA ALA A 34 7.66 -6.10 -5.90
C ALA A 34 6.81 -6.35 -7.16
N GLY A 35 6.25 -5.28 -7.72
CA GLY A 35 5.46 -5.28 -8.94
C GLY A 35 6.05 -4.38 -10.03
N ARG A 36 5.38 -4.41 -11.19
CA ARG A 36 5.61 -3.44 -12.27
C ARG A 36 4.28 -2.96 -12.84
N THR A 37 4.21 -1.67 -13.17
CA THR A 37 3.04 -1.02 -13.78
C THR A 37 3.49 -0.10 -14.91
N SER A 38 2.64 0.10 -15.93
CA SER A 38 2.93 0.96 -17.09
C SER A 38 2.06 2.22 -17.16
N ASP A 39 1.03 2.28 -16.32
CA ASP A 39 -0.08 3.22 -16.37
C ASP A 39 -0.30 3.98 -15.05
N LEU A 40 0.18 3.44 -13.92
CA LEU A 40 -0.06 4.03 -12.60
C LEU A 40 0.90 5.19 -12.26
N PHE A 41 2.15 5.11 -12.75
CA PHE A 41 3.20 6.10 -12.46
C PHE A 41 3.76 6.69 -13.75
N ARG A 42 4.11 7.99 -13.72
CA ARG A 42 4.73 8.68 -14.87
C ARG A 42 6.20 8.39 -15.00
N PHE A 43 6.88 8.15 -13.88
CA PHE A 43 8.27 7.76 -13.86
C PHE A 43 8.37 6.30 -14.31
N ARG A 44 9.32 6.01 -15.20
CA ARG A 44 9.54 4.69 -15.78
C ARG A 44 10.97 4.31 -15.53
N ASP A 45 11.20 3.54 -14.47
CA ASP A 45 12.53 3.10 -14.08
C ASP A 45 13.05 1.96 -14.97
N PHE A 46 12.15 1.25 -15.67
CA PHE A 46 12.47 0.13 -16.55
C PHE A 46 11.76 0.26 -17.91
N GLY A 47 12.32 1.09 -18.78
CA GLY A 47 11.83 1.25 -20.16
C GLY A 47 10.42 1.85 -20.20
N SER A 48 9.40 1.01 -20.45
CA SER A 48 7.99 1.44 -20.47
C SER A 48 7.26 1.26 -19.14
N ALA A 49 7.89 0.66 -18.13
CA ALA A 49 7.28 0.35 -16.84
C ALA A 49 7.99 1.03 -15.66
N SER A 50 7.21 1.33 -14.63
CA SER A 50 7.67 1.69 -13.28
C SER A 50 7.70 0.45 -12.41
N GLU A 51 8.64 0.40 -11.47
CA GLU A 51 8.53 -0.52 -10.33
C GLU A 51 7.53 0.02 -9.31
N ASN A 52 6.85 -0.89 -8.62
CA ASN A 52 5.89 -0.54 -7.59
C ASN A 52 5.92 -1.55 -6.44
N ASP A 53 5.51 -1.10 -5.27
CA ASP A 53 5.25 -1.97 -4.13
C ASP A 53 3.79 -2.42 -4.21
N ILE A 54 3.55 -3.72 -4.05
CA ILE A 54 2.22 -4.31 -3.86
C ILE A 54 2.09 -4.63 -2.38
N VAL A 55 1.14 -4.00 -1.71
CA VAL A 55 0.93 -4.15 -0.26
C VAL A 55 -0.36 -4.88 -0.01
N THR A 56 -0.31 -5.86 0.90
CA THR A 56 -1.48 -6.55 1.45
C THR A 56 -1.45 -6.38 2.96
N LEU A 57 -2.47 -5.73 3.53
CA LEU A 57 -2.69 -5.60 4.97
C LEU A 57 -3.92 -6.41 5.37
N ILE A 58 -3.76 -7.31 6.33
CA ILE A 58 -4.81 -8.19 6.82
C ILE A 58 -5.29 -7.69 8.19
N THR A 59 -6.61 -7.52 8.34
CA THR A 59 -7.21 -7.04 9.59
C THR A 59 -8.58 -7.67 9.88
N LYS A 60 -9.17 -7.37 11.03
CA LYS A 60 -10.56 -7.71 11.36
C LYS A 60 -11.50 -6.70 10.73
N GLN A 61 -12.64 -7.17 10.25
CA GLN A 61 -13.62 -6.33 9.53
C GLN A 61 -14.04 -5.01 10.21
N HIS A 62 -14.07 -4.94 11.54
CA HIS A 62 -14.47 -3.70 12.25
C HIS A 62 -13.36 -2.65 12.30
N GLU A 63 -12.12 -3.03 11.99
CA GLU A 63 -10.96 -2.13 11.93
C GLU A 63 -10.69 -1.63 10.50
N THR A 64 -11.33 -2.24 9.49
CA THR A 64 -11.01 -2.03 8.07
C THR A 64 -11.09 -0.56 7.66
N ASP A 65 -12.20 0.13 7.96
CA ASP A 65 -12.39 1.51 7.51
C ASP A 65 -11.33 2.45 8.11
N ALA A 66 -11.06 2.30 9.41
CA ALA A 66 -10.06 3.12 10.10
C ALA A 66 -8.64 2.85 9.60
N LEU A 67 -8.28 1.58 9.36
CA LEU A 67 -6.98 1.23 8.80
C LEU A 67 -6.85 1.60 7.32
N PHE A 68 -7.94 1.58 6.56
CA PHE A 68 -7.94 2.00 5.16
C PHE A 68 -7.59 3.50 5.06
N ASP A 69 -8.25 4.33 5.87
CA ASP A 69 -7.97 5.76 5.94
C ASP A 69 -6.51 6.01 6.37
N GLU A 70 -6.03 5.29 7.38
CA GLU A 70 -4.65 5.43 7.86
C GLU A 70 -3.61 4.98 6.82
N VAL A 71 -3.87 3.90 6.06
CA VAL A 71 -3.04 3.48 4.93
C VAL A 71 -3.01 4.58 3.85
N CYS A 72 -4.15 5.18 3.54
CA CYS A 72 -4.24 6.28 2.58
C CYS A 72 -3.41 7.50 3.01
N ASP A 73 -3.47 7.86 4.29
CA ASP A 73 -2.72 8.96 4.87
C ASP A 73 -1.21 8.69 4.88
N VAL A 74 -0.77 7.52 5.33
CA VAL A 74 0.66 7.16 5.38
C VAL A 74 1.26 7.02 3.98
N ALA A 75 0.51 6.46 3.02
CA ALA A 75 0.92 6.38 1.63
C ALA A 75 0.85 7.73 0.89
N GLY A 76 0.12 8.71 1.44
CA GLY A 76 -0.10 10.02 0.86
C GLY A 76 -0.75 9.95 -0.51
N ILE A 77 -1.87 9.21 -0.61
CA ILE A 77 -2.58 8.99 -1.89
C ILE A 77 -3.30 10.24 -2.41
N ASP A 78 -3.40 11.26 -1.57
CA ASP A 78 -3.97 12.57 -1.87
C ASP A 78 -3.11 13.37 -2.87
N ALA A 79 -1.84 13.01 -3.03
CA ALA A 79 -0.95 13.57 -4.02
C ALA A 79 -0.94 12.76 -5.34
N PRO A 80 -0.74 13.42 -6.50
CA PRO A 80 -0.67 12.73 -7.78
C PRO A 80 0.41 11.66 -7.82
N GLN A 81 0.09 10.51 -8.44
CA GLN A 81 1.05 9.45 -8.79
C GLN A 81 1.70 8.75 -7.59
N ARG A 82 0.92 8.57 -6.52
CA ARG A 82 1.37 7.93 -5.28
C ARG A 82 0.92 6.48 -5.16
N GLY A 83 -0.17 6.14 -5.83
CA GLY A 83 -0.66 4.78 -5.94
C GLY A 83 -2.18 4.69 -5.92
N ILE A 84 -2.68 3.50 -5.60
CA ILE A 84 -4.09 3.21 -5.33
C ILE A 84 -4.15 2.31 -4.09
N VAL A 85 -5.19 2.49 -3.27
CA VAL A 85 -5.56 1.62 -2.13
C VAL A 85 -6.99 1.13 -2.39
N PHE A 86 -7.29 -0.14 -2.11
CA PHE A 86 -8.58 -0.78 -2.40
C PHE A 86 -8.96 -1.86 -1.37
#